data_AF-A0AAP1RBA4-F1
#
_entry.id   AF-A0AAP1RBA4-F1
#
_cell.length_a   1.000
_cell.length_b   1.000
_cell.length_c   1.000
_cell.angle_alpha   90.00
_cell.angle_beta   90.00
_cell.angle_gamma   90.00
#
_symmetry.space_group_name_H-M   'P 1'
#
loop_
_entity.id
_entity.type
_entity.pdbx_description
1 polymer ?
#
loop_
_entity_poly.entity_id
_entity_poly.type
_entity_poly.pdbx_seq_one_letter_code
_entity_poly.pdbx_strand_id
1 'polypeptide(L)' 'PLDKETQFVAIIGQFYHPDEKSDSWRLVIKRDELEADKPRSIELMRSDLRLLPLKDK' A
#
# COMPACT_ATOMS: atom_id res chain seq x y z
N PRO A 1 3.02 -2.14 16.28
CA PRO A 1 4.02 -3.20 16.03
C PRO A 1 3.45 -4.25 15.08
N LEU A 2 4.20 -4.64 14.05
CA LEU A 2 3.81 -5.77 13.20
C LEU A 2 4.13 -7.09 13.92
N ASP A 3 3.28 -8.09 13.75
CA ASP A 3 3.53 -9.44 14.27
C ASP A 3 4.85 -10.00 13.71
N LYS A 4 5.54 -10.86 14.48
CA LYS A 4 6.85 -11.39 14.09
C LYS A 4 6.76 -12.27 12.84
N GLU A 5 5.65 -12.98 12.67
CA GLU A 5 5.41 -13.89 11.55
C GLU A 5 4.72 -13.20 10.36
N THR A 6 4.50 -11.87 10.42
CA THR A 6 3.92 -11.13 9.30
C THR A 6 4.85 -11.17 8.09
N GLN A 7 4.35 -11.66 6.96
CA GLN A 7 5.10 -11.66 5.69
C GLN A 7 4.64 -10.56 4.73
N PHE A 8 3.38 -10.14 4.85
CA PHE A 8 2.75 -9.17 3.96
C PHE A 8 1.82 -8.24 4.71
N VAL A 9 1.65 -7.03 4.17
CA VAL A 9 0.65 -6.07 4.59
C VAL A 9 -0.24 -5.78 3.38
N ALA A 10 -1.55 -6.03 3.51
CA ALA A 10 -2.54 -5.69 2.51
C ALA A 10 -3.26 -4.39 2.92
N ILE A 11 -3.39 -3.46 1.98
CA ILE A 11 -4.19 -2.24 2.12
C ILE A 11 -5.30 -2.28 1.09
N ILE A 12 -6.54 -2.09 1.54
CA ILE A 12 -7.74 -2.10 0.70
C ILE A 12 -8.43 -0.74 0.77
N GLY A 13 -8.66 -0.11 -0.39
CA GLY A 13 -9.47 1.10 -0.50
C GLY A 13 -10.94 0.75 -0.69
N GLN A 14 -11.80 1.17 0.23
CA GLN A 14 -13.26 1.00 0.09
C GLN A 14 -13.86 2.16 -0.70
N PHE A 15 -13.67 2.13 -2.02
CA PHE A 15 -14.23 3.12 -2.94
C PHE A 15 -15.69 2.83 -3.26
N TYR A 16 -16.46 3.86 -3.62
CA TYR A 16 -17.83 3.68 -4.12
C TYR A 16 -17.86 2.92 -5.46
N HIS A 17 -16.87 3.17 -6.33
CA HIS A 17 -16.61 2.41 -7.55
C HIS A 17 -15.10 2.13 -7.66
N PRO A 18 -14.61 1.01 -7.11
CA PRO A 18 -13.21 0.63 -7.23
C PRO A 18 -12.84 0.27 -8.67
N ASP A 19 -11.60 0.56 -9.08
CA ASP A 19 -11.09 0.07 -10.37
C ASP A 19 -10.63 -1.39 -10.25
N GLU A 20 -11.61 -2.30 -10.31
CA GLU A 20 -11.38 -3.75 -10.25
C GLU A 20 -10.66 -4.29 -11.50
N LYS A 21 -10.72 -3.58 -12.63
CA LYS A 21 -10.10 -4.04 -13.89
C LYS A 21 -8.59 -3.96 -13.82
N SER A 22 -8.05 -2.89 -13.22
CA SER A 22 -6.61 -2.72 -13.03
C SER A 22 -6.12 -3.25 -11.68
N ASP A 23 -7.02 -3.74 -10.82
CA ASP A 23 -6.75 -4.20 -9.45
C ASP A 23 -6.05 -3.15 -8.56
N SER A 24 -6.16 -1.88 -8.94
CA SER A 24 -5.49 -0.75 -8.29
C SER A 24 -6.20 -0.26 -7.03
N TRP A 25 -7.39 -0.78 -6.73
CA TRP A 25 -8.12 -0.51 -5.49
C TRP A 25 -7.45 -1.12 -4.24
N ARG A 26 -6.44 -1.97 -4.42
CA ARG A 26 -5.68 -2.62 -3.35
C ARG A 26 -4.16 -2.56 -3.57
N LEU A 27 -3.43 -2.68 -2.47
CA LEU A 27 -1.97 -2.84 -2.46
C LEU A 27 -1.59 -4.00 -1.54
N VAL A 28 -0.58 -4.77 -1.96
CA VAL A 28 0.06 -5.79 -1.11
C VAL A 28 1.55 -5.48 -1.07
N ILE A 29 2.06 -5.20 0.12
CA ILE A 29 3.46 -4.83 0.35
C ILE A 29 4.10 -5.96 1.16
N LYS A 30 5.27 -6.43 0.72
CA LYS A 30 6.04 -7.40 1.50
C LYS A 30 6.65 -6.72 2.72
N ARG A 31 6.78 -7.47 3.82
CA ARG A 31 7.40 -6.93 5.04
C ARG A 31 8.84 -6.45 4.80
N ASP A 32 9.60 -7.11 3.95
CA ASP A 32 10.99 -6.77 3.65
C ASP A 32 11.15 -5.46 2.85
N GLU A 33 10.07 -4.95 2.26
CA GLU A 33 10.00 -3.63 1.59
C GLU A 33 9.63 -2.47 2.53
N LEU A 34 9.46 -2.75 3.84
CA LEU A 34 9.12 -1.76 4.85
C LEU A 34 10.33 -1.46 5.73
N GLU A 35 10.67 -0.17 5.83
CA GLU A 35 11.69 0.32 6.75
C GLU A 35 11.04 0.94 7.99
N ALA A 36 11.63 0.73 9.17
CA ALA A 36 11.07 1.25 10.43
C ALA A 36 11.01 2.79 10.47
N ASP A 37 12.02 3.45 9.90
CA ASP A 37 12.19 4.91 9.97
C ASP A 37 11.83 5.63 8.67
N LYS A 38 11.55 4.89 7.58
CA LYS A 38 11.17 5.46 6.28
C LYS A 38 9.79 4.95 5.89
N PRO A 39 8.71 5.68 6.24
CA PRO A 39 7.36 5.25 5.91
C PRO A 39 7.15 5.26 4.39
N ARG A 40 6.38 4.28 3.91
CA ARG A 40 5.85 4.30 2.54
C ARG A 40 4.63 5.21 2.49
N SER A 41 4.59 6.08 1.48
CA SER A 41 3.44 6.94 1.24
C SER A 41 2.52 6.31 0.20
N ILE A 42 1.23 6.24 0.53
CA ILE A 42 0.17 5.79 -0.36
C ILE A 42 -0.70 7.00 -0.68
N GLU A 43 -0.87 7.28 -1.97
CA GLU A 43 -1.78 8.30 -2.45
C GLU A 43 -3.16 7.68 -2.70
N LEU A 44 -4.18 8.27 -2.10
CA LEU A 44 -5.57 7.90 -2.30
C LEU A 44 -6.16 8.72 -3.44
N MET A 45 -6.53 8.05 -4.51
CA MET A 45 -7.10 8.68 -5.70
C MET A 45 -8.61 8.40 -5.77
N ARG A 46 -9.25 8.65 -6.91
CA ARG A 46 -10.73 8.56 -7.02
C ARG A 46 -11.26 7.13 -6.84
N SER A 47 -10.54 6.14 -7.37
CA SER A 47 -10.97 4.74 -7.44
C SER A 47 -9.83 3.74 -7.21
N ASP A 48 -8.65 4.26 -6.88
CA ASP A 48 -7.38 3.55 -6.90
C ASP A 48 -6.45 4.04 -5.77
N LEU A 49 -5.50 3.18 -5.41
CA LEU A 49 -4.42 3.41 -4.47
C LEU A 49 -3.09 3.38 -5.22
N ARG A 50 -2.26 4.41 -5.02
CA ARG A 50 -0.93 4.47 -5.63
C ARG A 50 0.15 4.47 -4.57
N LEU A 51 1.02 3.46 -4.61
CA LEU A 51 2.23 3.42 -3.78
C LEU A 51 3.27 4.37 -4.39
N LEU A 52 3.64 5.41 -3.65
CA LEU A 52 4.66 6.35 -4.11
C LEU A 52 6.06 5.72 -3.98
N PRO A 53 7.01 6.15 -4.85
CA PRO A 53 8.43 5.85 -4.64
C PRO A 53 8.88 6.30 -3.25
N LEU A 54 9.91 5.64 -2.71
CA LEU A 54 10.60 6.16 -1.55
C LEU A 54 11.11 7.57 -1.89
N LYS A 55 10.82 8.54 -1.03
CA LYS A 55 11.42 9.86 -1.18
C LYS A 55 12.91 9.72 -0.88
N ASP A 56 13.74 9.98 -1.86
CA ASP A 56 15.15 10.21 -1.62
C ASP A 56 15.30 11.49 -0.77
N LYS A 57 16.32 11.49 0.10
CA LYS A 57 16.62 12.61 1.00
C LYS A 57 16.97 13.88 0.24
#